data_AF-A0A9X3Z236-F1
#
_entry.id   AF-A0A9X3Z236-F1
#
_cell.length_a   1.000
_cell.length_b   1.000
_cell.length_c   1.000
_cell.angle_alpha   90.00
_cell.angle_beta   90.00
_cell.angle_gamma   90.00
#
_symmetry.space_group_name_H-M   'P 1'
#
loop_
_entity.id
_entity.type
_entity.pdbx_description
1 polymer ?
#
loop_
_entity_poly.entity_id
_entity_poly.type
_entity_poly.pdbx_seq_one_letter_code
_entity_poly.pdbx_strand_id
1 'polypeptide(L)' 'MERTMSVNGSAYQFAATYDGDSQYNVQVHIGDKLITMFKVAAESEQDVFDAALARFKADVELGNVKV' A
#
# COMPACT_ATOMS: atom_id res chain seq x y z
N MET A 1 9.37 -1.28 6.57
CA MET A 1 9.96 -0.76 5.31
C MET A 1 9.02 0.25 4.73
N GLU A 2 9.50 1.28 4.04
CA GLU A 2 8.65 2.33 3.50
C GLU A 2 9.06 2.75 2.10
N ARG A 3 8.06 3.06 1.26
CA ARG A 3 8.27 3.49 -0.12
C ARG A 3 7.22 4.51 -0.52
N THR A 4 7.68 5.64 -1.06
CA THR A 4 6.79 6.65 -1.60
C THR A 4 6.44 6.33 -3.06
N MET A 5 5.15 6.32 -3.38
CA MET A 5 4.62 5.96 -4.69
C MET A 5 3.56 6.97 -5.12
N SER A 6 3.57 7.35 -6.39
CA SER A 6 2.59 8.28 -6.95
C SER A 6 1.39 7.52 -7.52
N VAL A 7 0.19 7.86 -7.04
CA VAL A 7 -1.08 7.28 -7.49
C VAL A 7 -2.05 8.40 -7.85
N ASN A 8 -2.55 8.39 -9.08
CA ASN A 8 -3.47 9.41 -9.58
C ASN A 8 -2.98 10.87 -9.36
N GLY A 9 -1.68 11.10 -9.53
CA GLY A 9 -1.04 12.41 -9.34
C GLY A 9 -0.74 12.82 -7.90
N SER A 10 -1.15 12.03 -6.90
CA SER A 10 -0.86 12.27 -5.49
C SER A 10 0.25 11.34 -4.99
N ALA A 11 1.10 11.82 -4.09
CA ALA A 11 2.18 11.03 -3.48
C ALA A 11 1.68 10.36 -2.20
N TYR A 12 1.83 9.03 -2.12
CA TYR A 12 1.47 8.23 -0.97
C TYR A 12 2.67 7.46 -0.44
N GLN A 13 2.73 7.29 0.87
CA GLN A 13 3.79 6.54 1.53
C GLN A 13 3.25 5.17 1.92
N PHE A 14 3.82 4.13 1.34
CA PHE A 14 3.49 2.74 1.60
C PHE A 14 4.48 2.20 2.62
N ALA A 15 4.02 1.84 3.81
CA ALA A 15 4.81 1.18 4.84
C ALA A 15 4.43 -0.30 4.90
N ALA A 16 5.36 -1.18 4.50
CA ALA A 16 5.20 -2.62 4.59
C ALA A 16 5.95 -3.17 5.82
N THR A 17 5.25 -3.96 6.62
CA THR A 17 5.81 -4.68 7.78
C THR A 17 5.53 -6.16 7.62
N TYR A 18 6.56 -7.00 7.72
CA TYR A 18 6.40 -8.44 7.64
C TYR A 18 5.66 -8.96 8.88
N ASP A 19 4.51 -9.60 8.67
CA ASP A 19 3.61 -10.10 9.72
C ASP A 19 3.83 -11.60 10.00
N GLY A 20 4.72 -12.25 9.25
CA GLY A 20 4.90 -13.71 9.24
C GLY A 20 4.05 -14.38 8.15
N ASP A 21 4.24 -15.69 7.95
CA ASP A 21 3.42 -16.49 7.00
C ASP A 21 3.44 -15.98 5.55
N SER A 22 4.58 -15.42 5.11
CA SER A 22 4.70 -14.77 3.79
C SER A 22 3.69 -13.64 3.55
N GLN A 23 3.20 -13.03 4.63
CA GLN A 23 2.27 -11.91 4.61
C GLN A 23 2.94 -10.64 5.12
N TYR A 24 2.58 -9.53 4.49
CA TYR A 24 3.06 -8.21 4.81
C TYR A 24 1.87 -7.31 5.08
N ASN A 25 1.87 -6.67 6.23
CA ASN A 25 0.91 -5.62 6.54
C ASN A 25 1.38 -4.33 5.87
N VAL A 26 0.59 -3.83 4.93
CA VAL A 26 0.87 -2.60 4.18
C VAL A 26 -0.05 -1.49 4.66
N GLN A 27 0.55 -0.39 5.09
CA GLN A 27 -0.13 0.84 5.48
C GLN A 27 0.13 1.90 4.43
N VAL A 28 -0.92 2.59 3.99
CA VAL A 28 -0.81 3.65 2.98
C VAL A 28 -1.15 4.98 3.65
N HIS A 29 -0.23 5.91 3.60
CA HIS A 29 -0.34 7.24 4.21
C HIS A 29 -0.32 8.33 3.13
N ILE A 30 -1.02 9.43 3.38
CA ILE A 30 -0.88 10.68 2.64
C ILE A 30 -0.39 11.76 3.63
N GLY A 31 0.87 12.18 3.47
CA GLY A 31 1.54 12.97 4.51
C GLY A 31 1.51 12.23 5.85
N ASP A 32 0.94 12.84 6.88
CA ASP A 32 0.84 12.26 8.23
C ASP A 32 -0.41 11.37 8.43
N LYS A 33 -1.35 11.38 7.47
CA LYS A 33 -2.65 10.70 7.61
C LYS A 33 -2.61 9.28 7.06
N LEU A 34 -2.95 8.28 7.87
CA LEU A 34 -3.23 6.92 7.40
C LEU A 34 -4.52 6.91 6.57
N ILE A 35 -4.41 6.46 5.33
CA ILE A 35 -5.51 6.36 4.37
C ILE A 35 -6.16 4.98 4.43
N THR A 36 -5.34 3.93 4.39
CA THR A 36 -5.82 2.55 4.43
C THR A 36 -4.71 1.61 4.91
N MET A 37 -5.11 0.44 5.37
CA MET A 37 -4.19 -0.64 5.72
C MET A 37 -4.77 -1.97 5.25
N PHE A 38 -3.92 -2.84 4.70
CA PHE A 38 -4.32 -4.15 4.22
C PHE A 38 -3.15 -5.13 4.23
N LYS A 39 -3.46 -6.42 4.27
CA LYS A 39 -2.46 -7.49 4.19
C LYS A 39 -2.21 -7.89 2.74
N VAL A 40 -0.94 -8.09 2.40
CA VAL A 40 -0.48 -8.56 1.10
C VAL A 40 0.31 -9.83 1.30
N ALA A 41 -0.13 -10.93 0.69
CA ALA A 41 0.65 -12.15 0.62
C ALA A 41 1.64 -12.03 -0.53
N ALA A 42 2.93 -12.18 -0.26
CA ALA A 42 3.98 -12.10 -1.26
C ALA A 42 5.19 -12.94 -0.85
N GLU A 43 5.80 -13.57 -1.85
CA GLU A 43 6.99 -14.42 -1.65
C GLU A 43 8.28 -13.58 -1.54
N SER A 44 8.25 -12.33 -1.99
CA SER A 44 9.39 -11.41 -1.97
C SER A 44 8.96 -9.98 -1.69
N GLU A 45 9.84 -9.22 -1.03
CA GLU A 45 9.57 -7.85 -0.59
C GLU A 45 9.26 -6.90 -1.75
N GLN A 46 9.81 -7.14 -2.94
CA GLN A 46 9.53 -6.34 -4.13
C GLN A 46 8.09 -6.52 -4.62
N ASP A 47 7.59 -7.75 -4.60
CA ASP A 47 6.23 -8.09 -5.02
C ASP A 47 5.18 -7.51 -4.07
N VAL A 48 5.50 -7.32 -2.79
CA VAL A 48 4.60 -6.68 -1.81
C VAL A 48 4.18 -5.30 -2.27
N PHE A 49 5.14 -4.46 -2.67
CA PHE A 49 4.85 -3.09 -3.06
C PHE A 49 4.12 -3.01 -4.40
N ASP A 50 4.41 -3.91 -5.34
CA ASP A 50 3.73 -3.95 -6.64
C ASP A 50 2.27 -4.38 -6.48
N ALA A 51 2.03 -5.46 -5.72
CA ALA A 51 0.69 -5.93 -5.38
C ALA A 51 -0.09 -4.89 -4.56
N ALA A 52 0.56 -4.24 -3.58
CA ALA A 52 -0.06 -3.18 -2.80
C ALA A 52 -0.43 -1.97 -3.65
N LEU A 53 0.44 -1.57 -4.58
CA LEU A 53 0.18 -0.46 -5.48
C LEU A 53 -0.99 -0.76 -6.41
N ALA A 54 -1.01 -1.95 -7.03
CA ALA A 54 -2.09 -2.38 -7.92
C ALA A 54 -3.44 -2.40 -7.18
N ARG A 55 -3.46 -2.97 -5.97
CA ARG A 55 -4.64 -2.99 -5.11
C ARG A 55 -5.11 -1.58 -4.74
N PHE A 56 -4.19 -0.74 -4.27
CA PHE A 56 -4.53 0.62 -3.85
C PHE A 56 -5.01 1.49 -5.01
N LYS A 57 -4.40 1.37 -6.21
CA LYS A 57 -4.89 2.03 -7.43
C LYS A 57 -6.34 1.67 -7.72
N ALA A 58 -6.67 0.38 -7.69
CA ALA A 58 -8.05 -0.07 -7.89
C ALA A 58 -9.00 0.49 -6.82
N ASP A 59 -8.60 0.49 -5.53
CA ASP A 59 -9.41 1.06 -4.46
C ASP A 59 -9.61 2.59 -4.60
N VAL A 60 -8.62 3.32 -5.13
CA VAL A 60 -8.74 4.75 -5.47
C VAL A 60 -9.69 4.95 -6.66
N GLU A 61 -9.56 4.17 -7.72
CA GLU A 61 -10.41 4.24 -8.92
C GLU A 61 -11.87 3.89 -8.61
N LEU A 62 -12.10 2.95 -7.69
CA LEU A 62 -13.43 2.58 -7.21
C LEU A 62 -14.03 3.59 -6.22
N GLY A 63 -13.25 4.58 -5.76
CA GLY A 63 -13.68 5.57 -4.77
C GLY A 63 -13.79 5.02 -3.35
N ASN A 64 -13.20 3.86 -3.07
CA ASN A 64 -13.13 3.27 -1.72
C ASN A 64 -12.16 4.04 -0.81
N VAL A 65 -11.19 4.71 -1.42
CA VAL A 65 -10.22 5.55 -0.72
C VAL A 65 -10.70 7.00 -0.75
N LYS A 66 -11.13 7.51 0.41
CA LYS A 66 -11.45 8.93 0.60
C LYS A 66 -10.17 9.71 0.92
N VAL A 67 -9.57 10.26 -0.13
CA VAL A 67 -8.52 11.29 -0.04
C VAL A 67 -9.09 12.60 0.48
#